data_AF-A0AA46AXG1-F1
#
_entry.id   AF-A0AA46AXG1-F1
#
_cell.length_a   1.000
_cell.length_b   1.000
_cell.length_c   1.000
_cell.angle_alpha   90.00
_cell.angle_beta   90.00
_cell.angle_gamma   90.00
#
_symmetry.space_group_name_H-M   'P 1'
#
loop_
_entity.id
_entity.type
_entity.pdbx_description
1 polymer ?
#
loop_
_entity_poly.entity_id
_entity_poly.type
_entity_poly.pdbx_seq_one_letter_code
_entity_poly.pdbx_strand_id
1 'polypeptide(L)'
;MIRALVVAILLLLGVIVWQRGSVSIAHRAADQAASSRDAMESERDAARAEADAAAETLKAERGSAAAANTLASKYEKEKDNAQKASDRLIADLRAGNRRLHQRWQASVATAELSSAVAAASGPDGRADDRIESAGRAIGAAAQCDAQVRALQAYAMLCSGGAR
;
A
#
# COMPACT_ATOMS: atom_id res chain seq x y z
N MET A 1 65.88 -51.36 48.45
CA MET A 1 65.97 -50.02 47.86
C MET A 1 65.48 -49.99 46.40
N ILE A 2 66.00 -50.84 45.50
CA ILE A 2 65.60 -50.86 44.08
C ILE A 2 64.09 -51.11 43.87
N ARG A 3 63.48 -52.07 44.58
CA ARG A 3 62.04 -52.37 44.45
C ARG A 3 61.12 -51.19 44.83
N ALA A 4 61.48 -50.43 45.85
CA ALA A 4 60.70 -49.26 46.27
C ALA A 4 60.78 -48.11 45.25
N LEU A 5 61.95 -47.91 44.64
CA LEU A 5 62.13 -46.93 43.55
C LEU A 5 61.32 -47.30 42.31
N VAL A 6 61.28 -48.58 41.93
CA VAL A 6 60.48 -49.04 40.79
C VAL A 6 58.99 -48.78 41.01
N VAL A 7 58.47 -49.05 42.21
CA VAL A 7 57.07 -48.78 42.55
C VAL A 7 56.77 -47.28 42.53
N ALA A 8 57.66 -46.45 43.08
CA ALA A 8 57.49 -44.99 43.07
C ALA A 8 57.48 -44.42 41.64
N ILE A 9 58.34 -44.93 40.75
CA ILE A 9 58.37 -44.53 39.33
C ILE A 9 57.07 -44.93 38.63
N LEU A 10 56.57 -46.14 38.86
CA LEU A 10 55.31 -46.60 38.26
C LEU A 10 54.11 -45.77 38.72
N LEU A 11 54.06 -45.39 40.00
CA LEU A 11 53.02 -44.51 40.53
C LEU A 11 53.10 -43.11 39.91
N LEU A 12 54.30 -42.53 39.78
CA LEU A 12 54.49 -41.24 39.12
C LEU A 12 54.06 -41.27 37.64
N LEU A 13 54.42 -42.34 36.91
CA LEU A 13 53.98 -42.52 35.53
C LEU A 13 52.45 -42.65 35.42
N GLY A 14 51.81 -43.36 36.35
CA GLY A 14 50.35 -43.44 36.44
C GLY A 14 49.69 -42.08 36.65
N VAL A 15 50.24 -41.25 37.55
CA VAL A 15 49.74 -39.89 37.79
C VAL A 15 49.92 -38.99 36.57
N ILE A 16 51.06 -39.08 35.88
CA ILE A 16 51.33 -38.29 34.66
C ILE A 16 50.34 -38.65 33.54
N VAL A 17 50.07 -39.94 33.34
CA VAL A 17 49.09 -40.41 32.34
C VAL A 17 47.68 -39.95 32.72
N TRP A 18 47.31 -40.02 33.99
CA TRP A 18 46.00 -39.57 34.47
C TRP A 18 45.81 -38.06 34.30
N GLN A 19 46.81 -37.24 34.67
CA GLN A 19 46.78 -35.79 34.50
C GLN A 19 46.73 -35.37 33.02
N ARG A 20 47.49 -36.04 32.15
CA ARG A 20 47.41 -35.78 30.71
C ARG A 20 46.06 -36.17 30.12
N GLY A 21 45.49 -37.29 30.56
CA GLY A 21 44.16 -37.73 30.18
C GLY A 21 43.09 -36.70 30.58
N SER A 22 43.08 -36.25 31.84
CA SER A 22 42.09 -35.30 32.34
C SER A 22 42.17 -33.93 31.67
N VAL A 23 43.37 -33.40 31.43
CA VAL A 23 43.58 -32.13 30.71
C VAL A 23 43.13 -32.25 29.25
N SER A 24 43.41 -33.38 28.58
CA SER A 24 42.94 -33.59 27.19
C SER A 24 41.42 -33.67 27.08
N ILE A 25 40.74 -34.23 28.08
CA ILE A 25 39.27 -34.28 28.15
C ILE A 25 38.71 -32.88 28.40
N ALA A 26 39.34 -32.10 29.29
CA ALA A 26 38.93 -30.73 29.57
C ALA A 26 39.07 -29.81 28.35
N HIS A 27 40.15 -29.92 27.57
CA HIS A 27 40.30 -29.17 26.33
C HIS A 27 39.24 -29.54 25.29
N ARG A 28 38.98 -30.84 25.09
CA ARG A 28 37.92 -31.29 24.17
C ARG A 28 36.53 -30.79 24.58
N ALA A 29 36.24 -30.78 25.88
CA ALA A 29 34.99 -30.24 26.39
C ALA A 29 34.88 -28.71 26.16
N ALA A 30 35.98 -27.98 26.35
CA ALA A 30 36.03 -26.54 26.07
C ALA A 30 35.87 -26.25 24.57
N ASP A 31 36.52 -27.01 23.69
CA ASP A 31 36.43 -26.87 22.23
C ASP A 31 35.02 -27.22 21.73
N GLN A 32 34.38 -28.24 22.33
CA GLN A 32 33.00 -28.60 22.02
C GLN A 32 32.01 -27.52 22.48
N ALA A 33 32.24 -26.93 23.67
CA ALA A 33 31.44 -25.81 24.14
C ALA A 33 31.61 -24.57 23.24
N ALA A 34 32.84 -24.25 22.83
CA ALA A 34 33.13 -23.14 21.92
C ALA A 34 32.43 -23.34 20.56
N SER A 35 32.63 -24.50 19.92
CA SER A 35 31.99 -24.81 18.63
C SER A 35 30.46 -24.81 18.71
N SER A 36 29.87 -25.27 19.81
CA SER A 36 28.42 -25.18 20.01
C SER A 36 27.92 -23.74 20.13
N ARG A 37 28.67 -22.86 20.80
CA ARG A 37 28.33 -21.43 20.90
C ARG A 37 28.44 -20.75 19.54
N ASP A 38 29.48 -21.04 18.79
CA ASP A 38 29.69 -20.47 17.46
C ASP A 38 28.58 -20.92 16.50
N ALA A 39 28.16 -22.19 16.58
CA ALA A 39 27.03 -22.70 15.81
C ALA A 39 25.72 -21.98 16.17
N MET A 40 25.42 -21.84 17.47
CA MET A 40 24.22 -21.13 17.94
C MET A 40 24.23 -19.65 17.57
N GLU A 41 25.40 -19.00 17.59
CA GLU A 41 25.56 -17.62 17.15
C GLU A 41 25.32 -17.49 15.64
N SER A 42 25.88 -18.39 14.84
CA SER A 42 25.64 -18.44 13.40
C SER A 42 24.16 -18.67 13.07
N GLU A 43 23.49 -19.58 13.77
CA GLU A 43 22.06 -19.84 13.59
C GLU A 43 21.21 -18.62 13.98
N ARG A 44 21.53 -17.96 15.09
CA ARG A 44 20.87 -16.72 15.51
C ARG A 44 21.03 -15.62 14.47
N ASP A 45 22.24 -15.44 13.95
CA ASP A 45 22.55 -14.37 13.00
C ASP A 45 21.90 -14.65 11.64
N ALA A 46 21.85 -15.92 11.22
CA ALA A 46 21.07 -16.33 10.04
C ALA A 46 19.57 -16.05 10.24
N ALA A 47 18.99 -16.44 11.38
CA ALA A 47 17.58 -16.19 11.68
C ALA A 47 17.25 -14.68 11.75
N ARG A 48 18.17 -13.86 12.26
CA ARG A 48 18.02 -12.39 12.25
C ARG A 48 18.07 -11.83 10.84
N ALA A 49 19.01 -12.28 10.02
CA ALA A 49 19.09 -11.85 8.62
C ALA A 49 17.82 -12.21 7.84
N GLU A 50 17.27 -13.40 8.05
CA GLU A 50 15.98 -13.81 7.46
C GLU A 50 14.81 -12.94 7.96
N ALA A 51 14.75 -12.67 9.26
CA ALA A 51 13.72 -11.82 9.84
C ALA A 51 13.79 -10.38 9.33
N ASP A 52 14.99 -9.81 9.20
CA ASP A 52 15.21 -8.47 8.68
C ASP A 52 14.82 -8.39 7.19
N ALA A 53 15.16 -9.41 6.39
CA ALA A 53 14.76 -9.49 4.99
C ALA A 53 13.22 -9.59 4.83
N ALA A 54 12.57 -10.39 5.67
CA ALA A 54 11.11 -10.48 5.71
C ALA A 54 10.46 -9.16 6.16
N ALA A 55 11.04 -8.49 7.16
CA ALA A 55 10.54 -7.22 7.68
C ALA A 55 10.61 -6.10 6.63
N GLU A 56 11.71 -6.00 5.87
CA GLU A 56 11.83 -5.02 4.79
C GLU A 56 10.84 -5.32 3.64
N THR A 57 10.64 -6.59 3.29
CA THR A 57 9.62 -6.99 2.30
C THR A 57 8.23 -6.57 2.75
N LEU A 58 7.85 -6.89 3.99
CA LEU A 58 6.54 -6.54 4.55
C LEU A 58 6.34 -5.03 4.65
N LYS A 59 7.40 -4.27 4.94
CA LYS A 59 7.36 -2.80 4.98
C LYS A 59 7.12 -2.22 3.59
N ALA A 60 7.77 -2.75 2.55
CA ALA A 60 7.51 -2.35 1.16
C ALA A 60 6.07 -2.66 0.73
N GLU A 61 5.56 -3.85 1.06
CA GLU A 61 4.17 -4.25 0.80
C GLU A 61 3.17 -3.33 1.51
N ARG A 62 3.38 -3.05 2.80
CA ARG A 62 2.53 -2.13 3.57
C ARG A 62 2.58 -0.71 3.02
N GLY A 63 3.74 -0.24 2.59
CA GLY A 63 3.89 1.06 1.94
C GLY A 63 3.07 1.16 0.65
N SER A 64 3.17 0.13 -0.21
CA SER A 64 2.39 0.04 -1.44
C SER A 64 0.89 -0.02 -1.16
N ALA A 65 0.45 -0.82 -0.18
CA ALA A 65 -0.96 -0.92 0.21
C ALA A 65 -1.50 0.42 0.77
N ALA A 66 -0.71 1.13 1.59
CA ALA A 66 -1.10 2.43 2.13
C ALA A 66 -1.24 3.50 1.02
N ALA A 67 -0.34 3.49 0.03
CA ALA A 67 -0.41 4.38 -1.12
C ALA A 67 -1.66 4.09 -1.98
N ALA A 68 -1.95 2.81 -2.24
CA ALA A 68 -3.15 2.40 -2.98
C ALA A 68 -4.45 2.79 -2.23
N ASN A 69 -4.51 2.56 -0.92
CA ASN A 69 -5.66 2.95 -0.08
C ASN A 69 -5.88 4.47 -0.08
N THR A 70 -4.79 5.25 -0.03
CA THR A 70 -4.87 6.71 -0.10
C THR A 70 -5.41 7.17 -1.45
N LEU A 71 -4.96 6.54 -2.54
CA LEU A 71 -5.45 6.84 -3.88
C LEU A 71 -6.94 6.50 -4.03
N ALA A 72 -7.38 5.33 -3.54
CA ALA A 72 -8.78 4.93 -3.55
C ALA A 72 -9.65 5.91 -2.75
N SER A 73 -9.20 6.34 -1.57
CA SER A 73 -9.92 7.34 -0.76
C SER A 73 -10.05 8.69 -1.46
N LYS A 74 -9.00 9.13 -2.17
CA LYS A 74 -9.04 10.37 -2.97
C LYS A 74 -10.04 10.25 -4.12
N TYR A 75 -10.01 9.14 -4.87
CA TYR A 75 -10.94 8.90 -5.96
C TYR A 75 -12.40 8.93 -5.50
N GLU A 76 -12.72 8.26 -4.39
CA GLU A 76 -14.09 8.28 -3.84
C GLU A 76 -14.54 9.68 -3.41
N LYS A 77 -13.64 10.48 -2.81
CA LYS A 77 -13.93 11.88 -2.49
C LYS A 77 -14.14 12.74 -3.74
N GLU A 78 -13.34 12.53 -4.78
CA GLU A 78 -13.48 13.26 -6.05
C GLU A 78 -14.80 12.93 -6.74
N LYS A 79 -15.24 11.67 -6.70
CA LYS A 79 -16.55 11.24 -7.22
C LYS A 79 -17.71 11.92 -6.47
N ASP A 80 -17.67 11.92 -5.14
CA ASP A 80 -18.68 12.60 -4.31
C ASP A 80 -18.69 14.12 -4.53
N ASN A 81 -17.50 14.74 -4.62
CA ASN A 81 -17.38 16.16 -4.91
C ASN A 81 -17.91 16.51 -6.31
N ALA A 82 -17.67 15.67 -7.32
CA ALA A 82 -18.19 15.86 -8.67
C ALA A 82 -19.71 15.82 -8.69
N GLN A 83 -20.32 14.89 -7.94
CA GLN A 83 -21.77 14.83 -7.79
C GLN A 83 -22.32 16.09 -7.13
N LYS A 84 -21.77 16.48 -5.98
CA LYS A 84 -22.20 17.70 -5.25
C LYS A 84 -22.03 18.97 -6.10
N ALA A 85 -20.96 19.05 -6.89
CA ALA A 85 -20.74 20.17 -7.79
C ALA A 85 -21.78 20.22 -8.92
N SER A 86 -22.15 19.06 -9.47
CA SER A 86 -23.24 18.95 -10.45
C SER A 86 -24.58 19.36 -9.85
N ASP A 87 -24.93 18.85 -8.67
CA ASP A 87 -26.19 19.17 -7.98
C ASP A 87 -26.28 20.67 -7.68
N ARG A 88 -25.17 21.27 -7.21
CA ARG A 88 -25.08 22.71 -6.95
C ARG A 88 -25.20 23.52 -8.25
N LEU A 89 -24.61 23.05 -9.35
CA LEU A 89 -24.76 23.70 -10.66
C LEU A 89 -26.22 23.67 -11.15
N ILE A 90 -26.92 22.54 -11.00
CA ILE A 90 -28.35 22.43 -11.34
C ILE A 90 -29.18 23.41 -10.51
N ALA A 91 -28.92 23.50 -9.20
CA ALA A 91 -29.59 24.44 -8.32
C ALA A 91 -29.33 25.90 -8.73
N ASP A 92 -28.07 26.26 -9.03
CA ASP A 92 -27.69 27.60 -9.49
C ASP A 92 -28.36 27.97 -10.83
N LEU A 93 -28.51 27.01 -11.74
CA LEU A 93 -29.20 27.20 -13.01
C LEU A 93 -30.71 27.40 -12.82
N ARG A 94 -31.36 26.63 -11.94
CA ARG A 94 -32.79 26.80 -11.61
C ARG A 94 -33.07 28.13 -10.91
N ALA A 95 -32.19 28.55 -9.99
CA ALA A 95 -32.30 29.82 -9.30
C ALA A 95 -31.98 31.04 -10.20
N GLY A 96 -31.47 30.80 -11.42
CA GLY A 96 -31.03 31.87 -12.33
C GLY A 96 -29.72 32.55 -11.93
N ASN A 97 -29.04 32.04 -10.90
CA ASN A 97 -27.74 32.52 -10.42
C ASN A 97 -26.61 32.28 -11.44
N ARG A 98 -26.77 31.25 -12.27
CA ARG A 98 -25.91 30.98 -13.42
C ARG A 98 -26.73 30.88 -14.69
N ARG A 99 -26.08 31.16 -15.81
CA ARG A 99 -26.67 31.02 -17.14
C ARG A 99 -25.77 30.17 -18.03
N LEU A 100 -26.38 29.34 -18.87
CA LEU A 100 -25.67 28.60 -19.91
C LEU A 100 -25.06 29.56 -20.93
N HIS A 101 -24.03 29.14 -21.64
CA HIS A 101 -23.36 29.98 -22.64
C HIS A 101 -24.32 30.42 -23.76
N GLN A 102 -24.10 31.57 -24.39
CA GLN A 102 -25.05 32.17 -25.34
C GLN A 102 -25.45 31.25 -26.49
N ARG A 103 -24.52 30.44 -27.02
CA ARG A 103 -24.82 29.47 -28.08
C ARG A 103 -25.82 28.40 -27.61
N TRP A 104 -25.74 28.00 -26.35
CA TRP A 104 -26.71 27.11 -25.72
C TRP A 104 -28.01 27.84 -25.39
N GLN A 105 -27.94 29.12 -24.97
CA GLN A 105 -29.16 29.92 -24.78
C GLN A 105 -29.92 30.13 -26.09
N ALA A 106 -29.24 30.32 -27.23
CA ALA A 106 -29.89 30.46 -28.53
C ALA A 106 -30.58 29.16 -28.96
N SER A 107 -29.93 28.01 -28.73
CA SER A 107 -30.55 26.69 -28.92
C SER A 107 -31.74 26.48 -27.98
N VAL A 108 -31.62 26.91 -26.71
CA VAL A 108 -32.70 26.86 -25.72
C VAL A 108 -33.85 27.79 -26.13
N ALA A 109 -33.59 29.03 -26.55
CA ALA A 109 -34.62 29.98 -26.97
C ALA A 109 -35.34 29.51 -28.23
N THR A 110 -34.62 28.91 -29.19
CA THR A 110 -35.23 28.33 -30.39
C THR A 110 -36.05 27.08 -30.05
N ALA A 111 -35.54 26.24 -29.14
CA ALA A 111 -36.29 25.11 -28.59
C ALA A 111 -37.51 25.57 -27.77
N GLU A 112 -37.41 26.69 -27.04
CA GLU A 112 -38.50 27.30 -26.28
C GLU A 112 -39.58 27.87 -27.19
N LEU A 113 -39.19 28.53 -28.28
CA LEU A 113 -40.11 29.00 -29.31
C LEU A 113 -40.84 27.82 -29.97
N SER A 114 -40.10 26.74 -30.27
CA SER A 114 -40.65 25.50 -30.82
C SER A 114 -41.54 24.78 -29.80
N SER A 115 -41.21 24.86 -28.50
CA SER A 115 -41.99 24.28 -27.42
C SER A 115 -43.20 25.14 -27.05
N ALA A 116 -43.17 26.47 -27.21
CA ALA A 116 -44.33 27.34 -26.99
C ALA A 116 -45.42 27.06 -28.03
N VAL A 117 -45.02 26.75 -29.28
CA VAL A 117 -45.90 26.22 -30.32
C VAL A 117 -46.46 24.85 -29.92
N ALA A 118 -45.68 23.99 -29.27
CA ALA A 118 -46.13 22.68 -28.79
C ALA A 118 -46.95 22.72 -27.48
N ALA A 119 -46.67 23.66 -26.57
CA ALA A 119 -47.29 23.85 -25.25
C ALA A 119 -48.65 24.55 -25.35
N ALA A 120 -48.92 25.23 -26.48
CA ALA A 120 -50.30 25.50 -26.92
C ALA A 120 -51.17 24.22 -26.99
N SER A 121 -50.56 23.02 -26.90
CA SER A 121 -51.22 21.71 -26.89
C SER A 121 -51.10 20.91 -25.58
N GLY A 122 -50.54 21.45 -24.47
CA GLY A 122 -50.46 20.74 -23.17
C GLY A 122 -49.34 21.22 -22.21
N PRO A 123 -49.31 20.75 -20.94
CA PRO A 123 -48.41 21.28 -19.90
C PRO A 123 -46.91 21.04 -20.20
N ASP A 124 -46.08 22.06 -19.98
CA ASP A 124 -44.66 22.07 -20.37
C ASP A 124 -43.71 21.61 -19.24
N GLY A 125 -43.35 20.32 -19.26
CA GLY A 125 -42.32 19.72 -18.38
C GLY A 125 -40.90 19.74 -18.96
N ARG A 126 -40.71 20.22 -20.20
CA ARG A 126 -39.44 20.04 -20.94
C ARG A 126 -38.33 21.02 -20.54
N ALA A 127 -38.63 22.12 -19.87
CA ALA A 127 -37.62 23.12 -19.47
C ALA A 127 -36.72 22.61 -18.34
N ASP A 128 -37.32 21.99 -17.31
CA ASP A 128 -36.60 21.41 -16.18
C ASP A 128 -35.73 20.22 -16.61
N ASP A 129 -36.22 19.38 -17.53
CA ASP A 129 -35.49 18.25 -18.09
C ASP A 129 -34.17 18.66 -18.76
N ARG A 130 -34.12 19.85 -19.38
CA ARG A 130 -32.91 20.37 -20.06
C ARG A 130 -31.84 20.78 -19.06
N ILE A 131 -32.22 21.48 -17.99
CA ILE A 131 -31.28 21.90 -16.94
C ILE A 131 -30.71 20.65 -16.26
N GLU A 132 -31.57 19.68 -15.97
CA GLU A 132 -31.16 18.44 -15.35
C GLU A 132 -30.25 17.60 -16.28
N SER A 133 -30.56 17.56 -17.57
CA SER A 133 -29.71 16.90 -18.57
C SER A 133 -28.32 17.54 -18.66
N ALA A 134 -28.23 18.88 -18.63
CA ALA A 134 -26.95 19.58 -18.66
C ALA A 134 -26.12 19.29 -17.40
N GLY A 135 -26.76 19.30 -16.23
CA GLY A 135 -26.12 18.93 -14.97
C GLY A 135 -25.60 17.50 -14.97
N ARG A 136 -26.41 16.53 -15.40
CA ARG A 136 -26.00 15.12 -15.52
C ARG A 136 -24.82 14.94 -16.47
N ALA A 137 -24.82 15.61 -17.62
CA ALA A 137 -23.73 15.52 -18.59
C ALA A 137 -22.40 16.08 -18.02
N ILE A 138 -22.45 17.23 -17.34
CA ILE A 138 -21.28 17.84 -16.70
C ILE A 138 -20.78 17.00 -15.53
N GLY A 139 -21.71 16.45 -14.72
CA GLY A 139 -21.38 15.55 -13.63
C GLY A 139 -20.70 14.27 -14.12
N ALA A 140 -21.25 13.64 -15.17
CA ALA A 140 -20.66 12.46 -15.80
C ALA A 140 -19.26 12.76 -16.36
N ALA A 141 -19.07 13.89 -17.04
CA ALA A 141 -17.75 14.29 -17.53
C ALA A 141 -16.74 14.47 -16.39
N ALA A 142 -17.13 15.12 -15.28
CA ALA A 142 -16.27 15.29 -14.12
C ALA A 142 -15.91 13.95 -13.43
N GLN A 143 -16.84 13.00 -13.39
CA GLN A 143 -16.56 11.65 -12.89
C GLN A 143 -15.60 10.88 -13.80
N CYS A 144 -15.76 10.99 -15.12
CA CYS A 144 -14.82 10.40 -16.09
C CYS A 144 -13.42 11.00 -15.92
N ASP A 145 -13.30 12.32 -15.76
CA ASP A 145 -12.01 12.98 -15.51
C ASP A 145 -11.37 12.48 -14.20
N ALA A 146 -12.14 12.35 -13.12
CA ALA A 146 -11.65 11.78 -11.86
C ALA A 146 -11.18 10.34 -12.03
N GLN A 147 -11.89 9.52 -12.82
CA GLN A 147 -11.49 8.16 -13.13
C GLN A 147 -10.19 8.10 -13.93
N VAL A 148 -10.04 8.94 -14.96
CA VAL A 148 -8.80 9.01 -15.75
C VAL A 148 -7.62 9.42 -14.88
N ARG A 149 -7.79 10.43 -14.01
CA ARG A 149 -6.74 10.86 -13.07
C ARG A 149 -6.36 9.75 -12.10
N ALA A 150 -7.35 9.04 -11.56
CA ALA A 150 -7.10 7.92 -10.64
C ALA A 150 -6.34 6.78 -11.34
N LEU A 151 -6.71 6.43 -12.57
CA LEU A 151 -6.02 5.40 -13.37
C LEU A 151 -4.58 5.81 -13.71
N GLN A 152 -4.35 7.07 -14.09
CA GLN A 152 -3.01 7.60 -14.34
C GLN A 152 -2.15 7.57 -13.06
N ALA A 153 -2.72 7.98 -11.92
CA ALA A 153 -2.04 7.93 -10.64
C ALA A 153 -1.70 6.49 -10.22
N TYR A 154 -2.60 5.54 -10.47
CA TYR A 154 -2.36 4.12 -10.21
C TYR A 154 -1.26 3.56 -11.12
N ALA A 155 -1.28 3.89 -12.42
CA ALA A 155 -0.22 3.47 -13.34
C ALA A 155 1.16 4.03 -12.95
N MET A 156 1.23 5.28 -12.47
CA MET A 156 2.45 5.85 -11.90
C MET A 156 2.90 5.13 -10.62
N LEU A 157 1.96 4.75 -9.75
CA LEU A 157 2.26 3.97 -8.54
C LEU A 157 2.86 2.59 -8.88
N CYS A 158 2.28 1.89 -9.87
CA CYS A 158 2.78 0.59 -10.32
C CYS A 158 4.12 0.68 -11.05
N SER A 159 4.32 1.71 -11.89
CA SER A 159 5.58 1.88 -12.64
C SER A 159 6.72 2.41 -11.78
N GLY A 160 6.43 3.14 -10.69
CA GLY A 160 7.42 3.59 -9.72
C GLY A 160 7.98 2.48 -8.82
N GLY A 161 7.27 1.36 -8.68
CA GLY A 161 7.72 0.16 -7.95
C GLY A 161 8.50 -0.85 -8.80
N ALA A 162 8.68 -0.61 -10.09
CA ALA A 162 9.33 -1.52 -11.05
C ALA A 162 10.82 -1.20 -11.30
N ARG A 163 11.50 -0.54 -10.36
CA ARG A 163 12.94 -0.26 -10.45
C ARG A 163 13.68 -0.80 -9.23
#